data_AF-A0A3R6REX1-F1
#
_entry.id   AF-A0A3R6REX1-F1
#
_cell.length_a   1.000
_cell.length_b   1.000
_cell.length_c   1.000
_cell.angle_alpha   90.00
_cell.angle_beta   90.00
_cell.angle_gamma   90.00
#
_symmetry.space_group_name_H-M   'P 1'
#
loop_
_entity.id
_entity.type
_entity.pdbx_description
1 polymer ?
#
loop_
_entity_poly.entity_id
_entity_poly.type
_entity_poly.pdbx_seq_one_letter_code
_entity_poly.pdbx_strand_id
1 'polypeptide(L)'
;MAICKICGGEMLEHVGCKIGICNCNGKSYPRIIFGAEKRFEDVFGEDDICPDCFAPFGSFHHLGCDIEECPVCGEAIYGDCECQLILPDLADMEEMLK
;
A
#
# COMPACT_ATOMS: atom_id res chain seq x y z
N MET A 1 -15.50 -5.06 -11.38
CA MET A 1 -15.13 -3.92 -10.51
C MET A 1 -14.32 -4.46 -9.36
N ALA A 2 -13.02 -4.20 -9.40
CA ALA A 2 -12.12 -4.40 -8.29
C ALA A 2 -11.85 -3.01 -7.69
N ILE A 3 -12.81 -2.51 -6.91
CA ILE A 3 -12.71 -1.19 -6.27
C ILE A 3 -11.99 -1.31 -4.94
N CYS A 4 -10.93 -0.54 -4.77
CA CYS A 4 -10.23 -0.42 -3.51
C CYS A 4 -11.12 0.24 -2.45
N LYS A 5 -11.32 -0.42 -1.31
CA LYS A 5 -12.24 0.05 -0.26
C LYS A 5 -11.77 1.30 0.49
N ILE A 6 -10.47 1.63 0.45
CA ILE A 6 -9.92 2.82 1.14
C ILE A 6 -9.79 4.04 0.23
N CYS A 7 -9.45 3.86 -1.05
CA CYS A 7 -9.22 4.99 -1.96
C CYS A 7 -10.28 5.12 -3.07
N GLY A 8 -11.18 4.14 -3.22
CA GLY A 8 -12.20 4.12 -4.26
C GLY A 8 -11.69 3.95 -5.69
N GLY A 9 -10.38 3.71 -5.90
CA GLY A 9 -9.80 3.49 -7.21
C GLY A 9 -10.18 2.12 -7.80
N GLU A 10 -10.37 2.07 -9.13
CA GLU A 10 -10.58 0.81 -9.86
C GLU A 10 -9.22 0.19 -10.21
N MET A 11 -8.90 -0.92 -9.56
CA MET A 11 -7.59 -1.57 -9.63
C MET A 11 -7.25 -2.05 -11.05
N LEU A 12 -8.26 -2.43 -11.85
CA LEU A 12 -8.06 -2.89 -13.23
C LEU A 12 -7.69 -1.76 -14.21
N GLU A 13 -7.76 -0.49 -13.79
CA GLU A 13 -7.22 0.64 -14.55
C GLU A 13 -5.72 0.85 -14.32
N HIS A 14 -5.05 -0.07 -13.59
CA HIS A 14 -3.62 -0.01 -13.28
C HIS A 14 -3.23 1.31 -12.61
N VAL A 15 -3.97 1.68 -11.57
CA VAL A 15 -3.68 2.86 -10.74
C VAL A 15 -3.19 2.45 -9.37
N GLY A 16 -2.30 3.23 -8.78
CA GLY A 16 -1.91 3.07 -7.38
C GLY A 16 -3.02 3.46 -6.40
N CYS A 17 -2.91 3.00 -5.17
CA CYS A 17 -3.71 3.52 -4.07
C CYS A 17 -3.33 4.97 -3.77
N LYS A 18 -4.32 5.80 -3.44
CA LYS A 18 -4.10 7.21 -3.10
C LYS A 18 -3.73 7.41 -1.63
N ILE A 19 -3.84 6.37 -0.80
CA ILE A 19 -3.49 6.40 0.62
C ILE A 19 -2.04 5.95 0.77
N GLY A 20 -1.14 6.89 0.96
CA GLY A 20 0.30 6.64 1.09
C GLY A 20 0.81 6.51 2.52
N ILE A 21 -0.05 6.58 3.52
CA ILE A 21 0.34 6.54 4.94
C ILE A 21 -0.40 5.45 5.70
N CYS A 22 0.23 4.95 6.76
CA CYS A 22 -0.41 4.12 7.77
C CYS A 22 0.03 4.57 9.18
N ASN A 23 -0.83 4.37 10.16
CA ASN A 23 -0.55 4.71 11.55
C ASN A 23 -0.26 3.45 12.37
N CYS A 24 0.74 3.52 13.24
CA CYS A 24 1.10 2.47 14.19
C CYS A 24 1.58 3.11 15.50
N ASN A 25 0.99 2.70 16.62
CA ASN A 25 1.37 3.17 17.96
C ASN A 25 1.45 4.72 18.09
N GLY A 26 0.49 5.42 17.49
CA GLY A 26 0.42 6.89 17.53
C GLY A 26 1.43 7.62 16.63
N LYS A 27 2.11 6.91 15.73
CA LYS A 27 3.02 7.48 14.72
C LYS A 27 2.54 7.16 13.31
N SER A 28 2.73 8.09 12.39
CA SER A 28 2.46 7.91 10.96
C SER A 28 3.72 7.48 10.23
N TYR A 29 3.58 6.51 9.33
CA TYR A 29 4.65 5.99 8.49
C TYR A 29 4.22 6.07 7.02
N PRO A 30 5.12 6.45 6.10
CA PRO A 30 4.86 6.25 4.68
C PRO A 30 4.78 4.75 4.40
N ARG A 31 3.79 4.34 3.61
CA ARG A 31 3.67 2.97 3.11
C ARG A 31 4.81 2.67 2.12
N ILE A 32 5.07 1.38 1.89
CA ILE A 32 6.05 0.95 0.91
C ILE A 32 5.37 0.88 -0.46
N ILE A 33 5.98 1.52 -1.46
CA ILE A 33 5.51 1.47 -2.85
C ILE A 33 5.95 0.17 -3.51
N PHE A 34 5.21 -0.26 -4.53
CA PHE A 34 5.57 -1.43 -5.32
C PHE A 34 6.94 -1.23 -6.00
N GLY A 35 7.83 -2.20 -5.84
CA GLY A 35 9.21 -2.16 -6.31
C GLY A 35 10.23 -1.71 -5.27
N ALA A 36 9.79 -1.31 -4.07
CA ALA A 36 10.67 -0.88 -2.97
C ALA A 36 10.73 -1.87 -1.80
N GLU A 37 10.07 -3.03 -1.94
CA GLU A 37 10.08 -4.12 -0.97
C GLU A 37 11.45 -4.80 -0.90
N LYS A 38 11.90 -5.10 0.32
CA LYS A 38 13.20 -5.77 0.51
C LYS A 38 13.16 -7.26 0.17
N ARG A 39 12.04 -7.94 0.41
CA ARG A 39 11.87 -9.37 0.11
C ARG A 39 11.88 -9.65 -1.40
N PHE A 40 11.62 -8.62 -2.21
CA PHE A 40 11.55 -8.70 -3.67
C PHE A 40 12.55 -7.75 -4.35
N GLU A 41 13.65 -7.42 -3.67
CA GLU A 41 14.73 -6.61 -4.24
C GLU A 41 15.22 -7.21 -5.57
N ASP A 42 15.35 -6.36 -6.59
CA ASP A 42 15.73 -6.72 -7.96
C ASP A 42 14.80 -7.71 -8.70
N VAL A 43 13.60 -8.00 -8.17
CA VAL A 43 12.64 -8.91 -8.82
C VAL A 43 11.75 -8.19 -9.84
N PHE A 44 11.33 -6.95 -9.54
CA PHE A 44 10.40 -6.16 -10.35
C PHE A 44 11.07 -4.94 -10.98
N GLY A 45 10.64 -4.55 -12.18
CA GLY A 45 11.12 -3.38 -12.92
C GLY A 45 10.04 -2.34 -13.22
N GLU A 46 10.45 -1.21 -13.81
CA GLU A 46 9.59 -0.03 -14.04
C GLU A 46 8.33 -0.29 -14.89
N ASP A 47 8.38 -1.31 -15.76
CA ASP A 47 7.24 -1.70 -16.61
C ASP A 47 6.29 -2.71 -15.94
N ASP A 48 6.62 -3.19 -14.73
CA ASP A 48 5.83 -4.19 -14.04
C ASP A 48 4.62 -3.59 -13.31
N ILE A 49 3.62 -4.45 -13.12
CA ILE A 49 2.47 -4.22 -12.24
C ILE A 49 2.50 -5.26 -11.13
N CYS A 50 2.08 -4.86 -9.94
CA CYS A 50 1.98 -5.77 -8.80
C CYS A 50 1.03 -6.92 -9.19
N PRO A 51 1.49 -8.19 -9.14
CA PRO A 51 0.69 -9.32 -9.60
C PRO A 51 -0.51 -9.63 -8.70
N ASP A 52 -0.58 -9.02 -7.51
CA ASP A 52 -1.69 -9.19 -6.57
C ASP A 52 -2.70 -8.04 -6.68
N CYS A 53 -2.24 -6.79 -6.54
CA CYS A 53 -3.13 -5.63 -6.46
C CYS A 53 -3.17 -4.73 -7.71
N PHE A 54 -2.43 -5.06 -8.77
CA PHE A 54 -2.36 -4.34 -10.05
C PHE A 54 -1.81 -2.90 -9.97
N ALA A 55 -1.27 -2.48 -8.83
CA ALA A 55 -0.57 -1.20 -8.71
C ALA A 55 0.67 -1.18 -9.63
N PRO A 56 0.89 -0.13 -10.43
CA PRO A 56 2.11 0.01 -11.23
C PRO A 56 3.36 0.17 -10.37
N PHE A 57 4.52 -0.16 -10.93
CA PHE A 57 5.81 0.09 -10.29
C PHE A 57 5.93 1.55 -9.83
N GLY A 58 6.47 1.74 -8.62
CA GLY A 58 6.61 3.06 -8.00
C GLY A 58 5.32 3.63 -7.40
N SER A 59 4.20 2.91 -7.46
CA SER A 59 2.91 3.33 -6.88
C SER A 59 2.60 2.60 -5.56
N PHE A 60 1.76 3.20 -4.71
CA PHE A 60 1.30 2.51 -3.49
C PHE A 60 0.36 1.36 -3.82
N HIS A 61 0.49 0.27 -3.05
CA HIS A 61 -0.40 -0.88 -3.12
C HIS A 61 -1.82 -0.58 -2.68
N HIS A 62 -2.79 -1.36 -3.16
CA HIS A 62 -4.15 -1.32 -2.64
C HIS A 62 -4.30 -2.14 -1.36
N LEU A 63 -5.34 -1.81 -0.58
CA LEU A 63 -5.70 -2.54 0.64
C LEU A 63 -5.83 -4.04 0.35
N GLY A 64 -5.16 -4.87 1.15
CA GLY A 64 -5.18 -6.33 1.04
C GLY A 64 -4.05 -6.94 0.24
N CYS A 65 -3.06 -6.15 -0.20
CA CYS A 65 -1.94 -6.67 -1.00
C CYS A 65 -0.97 -7.53 -0.18
N ASP A 66 -0.74 -8.78 -0.59
CA ASP A 66 0.16 -9.73 0.08
C ASP A 66 1.65 -9.44 -0.20
N ILE A 67 1.94 -8.63 -1.23
CA ILE A 67 3.31 -8.22 -1.56
C ILE A 67 3.78 -7.08 -0.67
N GLU A 68 2.89 -6.16 -0.30
CA GLU A 68 3.26 -4.95 0.42
C GLU A 68 3.88 -5.26 1.78
N GLU A 69 5.02 -4.64 2.05
CA GLU A 69 5.73 -4.76 3.32
C GLU A 69 5.30 -3.69 4.33
N CYS A 70 5.24 -4.09 5.59
CA CYS A 70 5.00 -3.21 6.72
C CYS A 70 6.18 -2.26 6.89
N PRO A 71 5.98 -0.93 6.87
CA PRO A 71 7.07 0.03 7.03
C PRO A 71 7.68 0.04 8.44
N VAL A 72 7.07 -0.67 9.40
CA VAL A 72 7.54 -0.77 10.79
C VAL A 72 8.42 -1.99 11.01
N CYS A 73 7.98 -3.18 10.58
CA CYS A 73 8.72 -4.43 10.82
C CYS A 73 9.33 -5.08 9.56
N GLY A 74 8.91 -4.69 8.36
CA GLY A 74 9.39 -5.26 7.09
C GLY A 74 8.71 -6.56 6.64
N GLU A 75 7.83 -7.14 7.44
CA GLU A 75 7.03 -8.32 7.06
C GLU A 75 5.87 -7.94 6.13
N ALA A 76 5.26 -8.91 5.42
CA ALA A 76 4.03 -8.66 4.67
C ALA A 76 2.95 -8.06 5.58
N ILE A 77 2.32 -6.95 5.15
CA ILE A 77 1.25 -6.30 5.91
C ILE A 77 0.08 -7.26 6.14
N TYR A 78 -0.30 -8.00 5.10
CA TYR A 78 -1.35 -9.00 5.15
C TYR A 78 -0.71 -10.38 5.34
N GLY A 79 -0.70 -10.86 6.58
CA GLY A 79 -0.08 -12.14 6.95
C GLY A 79 0.68 -12.03 8.25
N ASP A 80 2.01 -11.93 8.15
CA ASP A 80 2.94 -12.10 9.27
C ASP A 80 3.16 -10.84 10.13
N CYS A 81 2.51 -9.72 9.79
CA CYS A 81 2.66 -8.45 10.50
C CYS A 81 1.81 -8.36 11.78
N GLU A 82 2.45 -8.12 12.93
CA GLU A 82 1.78 -7.87 14.22
C GLU A 82 1.68 -6.37 14.59
N CYS A 83 2.14 -5.44 13.75
CA CYS A 83 2.26 -4.02 14.08
C CYS A 83 0.93 -3.24 14.19
N GLN A 84 -0.23 -3.89 14.05
CA GLN A 84 -1.56 -3.26 14.16
C GLN A 84 -1.68 -1.95 13.36
N LEU A 85 -1.38 -2.03 12.05
CA LEU A 85 -1.43 -0.87 11.17
C LEU A 85 -2.86 -0.39 10.96
N ILE A 86 -3.07 0.92 11.03
CA ILE A 86 -4.34 1.58 10.69
C ILE A 86 -4.12 2.39 9.41
N LEU A 87 -4.81 2.02 8.33
CA LEU A 87 -4.82 2.79 7.10
C LEU A 87 -6.02 3.74 7.14
N PRO A 88 -5.81 5.07 7.05
CA PRO A 88 -6.90 6.02 6.92
C PRO A 88 -7.56 5.87 5.54
N ASP A 89 -8.84 6.21 5.44
CA ASP A 89 -9.45 6.40 4.13
C ASP A 89 -9.16 7.81 3.58
N LEU A 90 -9.64 8.09 2.36
CA LEU A 90 -9.41 9.40 1.75
C LEU A 90 -10.13 10.54 2.47
N ALA A 91 -11.30 10.28 3.04
CA ALA A 91 -12.05 11.30 3.75
C ALA A 91 -11.32 11.72 5.04
N ASP A 92 -10.76 10.74 5.76
CA ASP A 92 -9.92 10.97 6.94
C ASP A 92 -8.70 11.83 6.59
N MET A 93 -8.00 11.52 5.48
CA MET A 93 -6.85 12.27 5.00
C MET A 93 -7.19 13.73 4.65
N GLU A 94 -8.33 13.95 4.00
CA GLU A 94 -8.81 15.30 3.68
C GLU A 94 -9.14 16.11 4.93
N GLU A 95 -9.56 15.48 6.03
CA GLU A 95 -9.77 16.15 7.31
C GLU A 95 -8.45 16.52 7.99
N MET A 96 -7.44 15.65 7.95
CA MET A 96 -6.12 15.90 8.54
C MET A 96 -5.35 17.06 7.88
N LEU A 97 -5.69 17.40 6.63
CA LEU A 97 -5.04 18.46 5.85
C LEU A 97 -5.78 19.81 5.91
N LYS A 98 -6.91 19.90 6.60
CA LYS A 98 -7.66 21.14 6.84
C LYS A 98 -7.11 21.89 8.04
#